data_AF-A0A5M6ZJD0-F1
#
_entry.id   AF-A0A5M6ZJD0-F1
#
_cell.length_a   1.000
_cell.length_b   1.000
_cell.length_c   1.000
_cell.angle_alpha   90.00
_cell.angle_beta   90.00
_cell.angle_gamma   90.00
#
_symmetry.space_group_name_H-M   'P 1'
#
loop_
_entity.id
_entity.type
_entity.pdbx_description
1 polymer ?
#
loop_
_entity_poly.entity_id
_entity_poly.type
_entity_poly.pdbx_seq_one_letter_code
_entity_poly.pdbx_strand_id
1 'polypeptide(L)' 'MMAPHAQLFRDAFHALSLGCFGFAMFGQPDDWVAVGYIMLGVVLHAGAHAVVRLSAMIERNRAHAGGSS' A
#
# COMPACT_ATOMS: atom_id res chain seq x y z
N MET A 1 -16.61 -3.10 8.98
CA MET A 1 -16.38 -1.92 8.09
C MET A 1 -14.88 -1.67 8.08
N MET A 2 -14.25 -1.34 6.94
CA MET A 2 -12.80 -1.13 6.94
C MET A 2 -12.44 0.14 7.72
N ALA A 3 -11.45 0.06 8.60
CA ALA A 3 -11.13 1.17 9.49
C ALA A 3 -10.60 2.38 8.69
N PRO A 4 -11.04 3.62 8.97
CA PRO A 4 -10.72 4.80 8.15
C PRO A 4 -9.22 5.03 7.94
N HIS A 5 -8.41 4.75 8.95
CA HIS A 5 -6.96 4.85 8.87
C HIS A 5 -6.36 3.89 7.84
N ALA A 6 -6.85 2.65 7.74
CA ALA A 6 -6.31 1.65 6.81
C ALA A 6 -6.59 2.03 5.35
N GLN A 7 -7.72 2.69 5.08
CA GLN A 7 -8.02 3.21 3.76
C GLN A 7 -7.07 4.36 3.38
N LEU A 8 -6.82 5.30 4.30
CA LEU A 8 -5.87 6.40 4.08
C LEU A 8 -4.45 5.88 3.79
N PHE A 9 -3.97 4.89 4.55
CA PHE A 9 -2.65 4.30 4.31
C PHE A 9 -2.58 3.58 2.96
N ARG A 10 -3.59 2.79 2.59
CA ARG A 10 -3.67 2.15 1.27
C ARG A 10 -3.59 3.21 0.16
N ASP A 11 -4.37 4.28 0.28
CA ASP A 11 -4.45 5.31 -0.75
C ASP A 11 -3.15 6.10 -0.87
N ALA A 12 -2.50 6.39 0.26
CA ALA A 12 -1.17 6.99 0.28
C ALA A 12 -0.13 6.08 -0.41
N PHE A 13 -0.11 4.79 -0.10
CA PHE A 13 0.82 3.84 -0.73
C PHE A 13 0.56 3.68 -2.23
N HIS A 14 -0.70 3.62 -2.65
CA HIS A 14 -1.04 3.62 -4.07
C HIS A 14 -0.59 4.91 -4.78
N ALA A 15 -0.88 6.08 -4.22
CA ALA A 15 -0.49 7.35 -4.80
C ALA A 15 1.05 7.47 -4.92
N LEU A 16 1.78 7.09 -3.87
CA LEU A 16 3.24 7.07 -3.88
C LEU A 16 3.79 6.08 -4.92
N SER A 17 3.18 4.89 -5.05
CA SER A 17 3.60 3.93 -6.08
C SER A 17 3.44 4.48 -7.49
N LEU A 18 2.32 5.15 -7.78
CA LEU A 18 2.07 5.81 -9.07
C LEU A 18 3.05 6.96 -9.33
N GLY A 19 3.36 7.76 -8.31
CA GLY A 19 4.37 8.80 -8.39
C GLY A 19 5.76 8.26 -8.71
N CYS A 20 6.15 7.12 -8.11
CA CYS A 20 7.40 6.45 -8.44
C CYS A 20 7.46 5.99 -9.90
N PHE A 21 6.38 5.38 -10.41
CA PHE A 21 6.31 4.97 -11.82
C PHE A 21 6.32 6.17 -12.77
N GLY A 22 5.60 7.24 -12.43
CA GLY A 22 5.59 8.47 -13.22
C GLY A 22 6.99 9.11 -13.30
N PHE A 23 7.70 9.19 -12.17
CA PHE A 23 9.06 9.73 -12.14
C PHE A 23 10.04 8.86 -12.93
N ALA A 24 9.96 7.54 -12.79
CA ALA A 24 10.80 6.62 -13.56
C ALA A 24 10.57 6.73 -15.08
N MET A 25 9.32 6.91 -15.52
CA MET A 25 8.97 6.95 -16.95
C MET A 25 9.26 8.30 -17.61
N PHE A 26 9.08 9.41 -16.88
CA PHE A 26 9.07 10.75 -17.49
C PHE A 26 10.05 11.74 -16.84
N GLY A 27 10.51 11.46 -15.63
CA GLY A 27 11.27 12.40 -14.81
C GLY A 27 12.77 12.11 -14.72
N GLN A 28 13.22 10.91 -15.12
CA GLN A 28 14.59 10.48 -14.84
C GLN A 28 15.36 10.02 -16.09
N PRO A 29 16.49 10.66 -16.42
CA PRO A 29 17.32 10.27 -17.57
C PRO A 29 18.31 9.15 -17.26
N ASP A 30 18.50 8.79 -15.99
CA ASP A 30 19.38 7.70 -15.55
C ASP A 30 18.59 6.39 -15.35
N ASP A 31 18.95 5.37 -16.13
CA ASP A 31 18.29 4.06 -16.15
C ASP A 31 18.33 3.35 -14.80
N TRP A 32 19.43 3.43 -14.06
CA TRP A 32 19.58 2.75 -12.77
C TRP A 32 18.70 3.38 -11.70
N VAL A 33 18.61 4.70 -11.70
CA VAL A 33 17.70 5.41 -10.79
C VAL A 33 16.25 5.14 -11.18
N ALA A 34 15.91 5.11 -12.47
CA ALA A 34 14.56 4.76 -12.93
C ALA A 34 14.15 3.36 -12.46
N VAL A 35 15.04 2.36 -12.59
CA VAL A 35 14.82 1.00 -12.06
C VAL A 35 14.61 1.03 -10.54
N GLY A 36 15.41 1.82 -9.81
CA GLY A 36 15.24 1.98 -8.35
C GLY A 36 13.85 2.48 -7.97
N TYR A 37 13.34 3.49 -8.68
CA TYR A 37 11.99 4.01 -8.46
C TYR A 37 10.89 3.01 -8.86
N ILE A 38 11.08 2.24 -9.94
CA ILE A 38 10.16 1.15 -10.30
C ILE A 38 10.07 0.12 -9.16
N MET A 39 11.21 -0.32 -8.63
CA MET A 39 11.23 -1.29 -7.52
C MET A 39 10.59 -0.74 -6.26
N LEU A 40 10.88 0.52 -5.91
CA LEU A 40 10.22 1.21 -4.81
C LEU A 40 8.70 1.29 -5.03
N GLY A 41 8.26 1.62 -6.24
CA GLY A 41 6.85 1.64 -6.62
C GLY A 41 6.15 0.29 -6.41
N VAL A 42 6.78 -0.82 -6.82
CA VAL A 42 6.27 -2.17 -6.60
C VAL A 42 6.12 -2.49 -5.10
N VAL A 43 7.12 -2.14 -4.29
CA VAL A 43 7.07 -2.37 -2.83
C VAL A 43 5.92 -1.58 -2.19
N LEU A 44 5.77 -0.30 -2.55
CA LEU A 44 4.67 0.54 -2.07
C LEU A 44 3.31 0.00 -2.49
N HIS A 45 3.18 -0.44 -3.74
CA HIS A 45 1.96 -1.06 -4.26
C HIS A 45 1.60 -2.33 -3.48
N ALA A 46 2.57 -3.23 -3.25
CA ALA A 46 2.37 -4.42 -2.43
C ALA A 46 2.00 -4.06 -0.97
N GLY A 47 2.61 -3.02 -0.42
CA GLY A 47 2.29 -2.47 0.90
C GLY A 47 0.82 -2.03 1.01
N ALA A 48 0.27 -1.37 -0.02
CA ALA A 48 -1.13 -0.98 -0.06
C ALA A 48 -2.07 -2.20 0.07
N HIS A 49 -1.78 -3.29 -0.65
CA HIS A 49 -2.54 -4.55 -0.55
C HIS A 49 -2.39 -5.20 0.83
N ALA A 50 -1.19 -5.15 1.41
CA ALA A 50 -0.93 -5.69 2.74
C ALA A 50 -1.76 -4.97 3.83
N VAL A 51 -1.88 -3.64 3.76
CA VAL A 51 -2.70 -2.84 4.68
C VAL A 51 -4.16 -3.27 4.65
N VAL A 52 -4.72 -3.51 3.45
CA VAL A 52 -6.10 -3.99 3.29
C VAL A 52 -6.28 -5.36 3.93
N ARG A 53 -5.37 -6.30 3.63
CA ARG A 53 -5.43 -7.66 4.18
C ARG A 53 -5.31 -7.68 5.70
N LEU A 54 -4.36 -6.92 6.24
CA LEU A 54 -4.14 -6.83 7.68
C LEU A 54 -5.36 -6.22 8.39
N SER A 55 -5.94 -5.14 7.85
CA SER A 55 -7.15 -4.54 8.41
C SER A 55 -8.32 -5.53 8.44
N ALA A 56 -8.49 -6.31 7.37
CA ALA A 56 -9.51 -7.36 7.33
C ALA A 56 -9.26 -8.48 8.35
N MET A 57 -8.00 -8.87 8.58
CA MET A 57 -7.64 -9.85 9.61
C MET A 57 -7.93 -9.33 11.02
N ILE A 58 -7.57 -8.08 11.31
CA ILE A 58 -7.81 -7.45 12.62
C ILE A 58 -9.31 -7.37 12.92
N GLU A 59 -10.12 -6.95 11.94
CA GLU A 59 -11.58 -6.85 12.10
C GLU A 59 -12.20 -8.22 12.39
N ARG A 60 -11.77 -9.28 11.68
CA ARG A 60 -12.23 -10.66 11.94
C ARG A 60 -11.86 -11.13 13.34
N ASN A 61 -10.62 -10.90 13.77
CA ASN A 61 -10.17 -11.30 15.11
C ASN A 61 -10.95 -10.59 16.22
N ARG A 62 -11.29 -9.31 16.03
CA ARG A 62 -12.15 -8.57 16.97
C ARG A 62 -13.58 -9.10 17.02
N ALA A 63 -14.17 -9.43 15.88
CA ALA A 63 -15.51 -10.01 15.82
C ALA A 63 -15.58 -11.37 16.54
N HIS A 64 -14.55 -12.21 16.41
CA HIS A 64 -14.46 -13.48 17.14
C HIS A 64 -14.26 -13.29 18.66
N ALA A 65 -13.49 -12.29 19.08
CA ALA A 65 -13.28 -12.01 20.50
C ALA A 65 -14.53 -11.45 21.21
N GLY A 66 -15.46 -10.83 20.49
CA GLY A 66 -16.71 -10.28 21.04
C GLY A 66 -17.91 -11.24 21.05
N GLY A 67 -17.81 -12.42 20.43
CA GLY A 67 -18.89 -13.41 20.33
C GLY A 67 -18.80 -14.55 21.35
N SER A 68 -17.84 -14.51 22.28
CA SER A 68 -17.59 -15.55 23.29
C SER A 68 -18.14 -15.20 24.68
N SER A 69 -19.14 -14.31 24.76
CA SER A 69 -19.79 -13.87 26.00
C SER A 69 -21.27 -14.22 26.00
#